data_AF-A0A432K7X4-F1
#
_entry.id   AF-A0A432K7X4-F1
#
_cell.length_a   1.000
_cell.length_b   1.000
_cell.length_c   1.000
_cell.angle_alpha   90.00
_cell.angle_beta   90.00
_cell.angle_gamma   90.00
#
_symmetry.space_group_name_H-M   'P 1'
#
loop_
_entity.id
_entity.type
_entity.pdbx_description
1 polymer ?
#
loop_
_entity_poly.entity_id
_entity_poly.type
_entity_poly.pdbx_seq_one_letter_code
_entity_poly.pdbx_strand_id
1 'polypeptide(L)'
;MAENNQSIFDMINQYGPYVGMAIIGIAVLLVLLYYLRLGTLKEFKQKYDYINKNEIDVLWRSAVIILIGAVIWVNSLFGETEFLWLAVKVFVSAMLALIIGVIIQNVLRFYFPFYIEKRLKKLRYTPRISPKTGKPMKLLSEEEEDVYLDEGMQAEEDIFSVDYDVWVDEETGYTKIEKYSGHLHALQCSECNYQTLKVVKEEIIKSPTLTEDGELMKYFKCSYCGHKARKTFHIAKLKEPSEETSTSDSSASA
;
A
#
# COMPACT_ATOMS: atom_id res chain seq x y z
N MET A 1 13.66 -14.36 -43.92
CA MET A 1 12.85 -14.55 -42.69
C MET A 1 13.53 -15.49 -41.70
N ALA A 2 14.03 -16.66 -42.13
CA ALA A 2 14.73 -17.60 -41.25
C ALA A 2 16.04 -17.06 -40.63
N GLU A 3 16.92 -16.40 -41.41
CA GLU A 3 18.17 -15.82 -40.89
C GLU A 3 17.95 -14.71 -39.84
N ASN A 4 16.93 -13.88 -40.04
CA ASN A 4 16.56 -12.84 -39.08
C ASN A 4 16.10 -13.45 -37.75
N ASN A 5 15.32 -14.52 -37.80
CA ASN A 5 14.87 -15.22 -36.59
C ASN A 5 16.05 -15.87 -35.84
N GLN A 6 16.99 -16.48 -36.56
CA GLN A 6 18.17 -17.10 -35.97
C GLN A 6 19.03 -16.08 -35.20
N SER A 7 19.27 -14.91 -35.80
CA SER A 7 20.01 -13.81 -35.15
C SER A 7 19.34 -13.30 -33.87
N ILE A 8 18.00 -13.33 -33.81
CA ILE A 8 17.23 -12.92 -32.62
C ILE A 8 17.38 -13.95 -31.50
N PHE A 9 17.30 -15.25 -31.80
CA PHE A 9 17.48 -16.30 -30.78
C PHE A 9 18.90 -16.28 -30.21
N ASP A 10 19.92 -16.10 -31.07
CA ASP A 10 21.31 -15.99 -30.63
C ASP A 10 21.52 -14.79 -29.70
N MET A 11 20.93 -13.64 -30.04
CA MET A 11 20.95 -12.45 -29.18
C MET A 11 20.26 -12.70 -27.83
N ILE A 12 19.08 -13.33 -27.83
CA ILE A 12 18.35 -13.65 -26.59
C ILE A 12 19.16 -14.59 -25.72
N ASN A 13 19.71 -15.67 -26.28
CA ASN A 13 20.46 -16.66 -25.52
C ASN A 13 21.78 -16.10 -24.98
N GLN A 14 22.45 -15.23 -25.74
CA GLN A 14 23.71 -14.63 -25.34
C GLN A 14 23.54 -13.51 -24.30
N TYR A 15 22.58 -12.60 -24.51
CA TYR A 15 22.42 -11.41 -23.66
C TYR A 15 21.35 -11.55 -22.57
N GLY A 16 20.37 -12.43 -22.77
CA GLY A 16 19.26 -12.66 -21.85
C GLY A 16 19.68 -12.96 -20.40
N PRO A 17 20.75 -13.74 -20.11
CA PRO A 17 21.11 -14.01 -18.73
C PRO A 17 21.64 -12.74 -18.04
N TYR A 18 22.43 -11.93 -18.76
CA TYR A 18 22.96 -10.67 -18.25
C TYR A 18 21.85 -9.65 -18.01
N VAL A 19 20.88 -9.55 -18.93
CA VAL A 19 19.71 -8.67 -18.78
C VAL A 19 18.86 -9.10 -17.58
N GLY A 20 18.55 -10.39 -17.45
CA GLY A 20 17.79 -10.92 -16.32
C GLY A 20 18.48 -10.66 -14.97
N MET A 21 19.79 -10.91 -14.88
CA MET A 21 20.58 -10.63 -13.67
C MET A 21 20.65 -9.13 -13.36
N ALA A 22 20.77 -8.27 -14.37
CA ALA A 22 20.77 -6.81 -14.17
C ALA A 22 19.43 -6.33 -13.59
N ILE A 23 18.31 -6.83 -14.11
CA ILE A 23 16.97 -6.51 -13.60
C ILE A 23 16.80 -6.97 -12.14
N ILE A 24 17.23 -8.19 -11.81
CA ILE A 24 17.23 -8.69 -10.43
C ILE A 24 18.12 -7.82 -9.54
N GLY A 25 19.29 -7.41 -10.03
CA GLY A 25 20.20 -6.50 -9.33
C GLY A 25 19.56 -5.14 -9.00
N ILE A 26 18.77 -4.58 -9.92
CA ILE A 26 18.00 -3.34 -9.68
C ILE A 26 16.98 -3.54 -8.55
N ALA A 27 16.26 -4.67 -8.53
CA ALA A 27 15.31 -4.95 -7.46
C ALA A 27 15.98 -5.08 -6.08
N VAL A 28 17.13 -5.77 -6.01
CA VAL A 28 17.92 -5.87 -4.78
C VAL A 28 18.40 -4.49 -4.34
N LEU A 29 18.86 -3.66 -5.27
CA LEU A 29 19.30 -2.30 -5.01
C LEU A 29 18.15 -1.42 -4.47
N LEU A 30 16.92 -1.55 -4.98
CA LEU A 30 15.76 -0.84 -4.45
C LEU A 30 15.49 -1.19 -2.98
N VAL A 31 15.51 -2.48 -2.63
CA VAL A 31 15.34 -2.95 -1.25
C VAL A 31 16.48 -2.44 -0.36
N LEU A 32 17.72 -2.51 -0.86
CA LEU A 32 18.90 -2.03 -0.13
C LEU A 32 18.80 -0.53 0.14
N LEU A 33 18.45 0.28 -0.87
CA LEU A 33 18.26 1.73 -0.71
C LEU A 33 17.16 2.06 0.30
N TYR A 34 16.06 1.30 0.32
CA TYR A 34 15.01 1.45 1.32
C TYR A 34 15.55 1.21 2.75
N TYR A 35 16.28 0.11 2.98
CA TYR A 35 16.82 -0.18 4.31
C TYR A 35 17.93 0.79 4.73
N LEU A 36 18.77 1.23 3.79
CA LEU A 36 19.74 2.30 4.04
C LEU A 36 19.02 3.59 4.45
N ARG A 37 18.00 4.00 3.70
CA ARG A 37 17.21 5.20 4.01
C ARG A 37 16.54 5.08 5.39
N LEU A 38 15.95 3.93 5.71
CA LEU A 38 15.36 3.67 7.01
C LEU A 38 16.39 3.76 8.15
N GLY A 39 17.62 3.29 7.92
CA GLY A 39 18.73 3.40 8.87
C GLY A 39 19.20 4.85 9.09
N THR A 40 19.06 5.73 8.09
CA THR A 40 19.45 7.15 8.23
C THR A 40 18.46 7.99 9.05
N LEU A 41 17.21 7.54 9.18
CA LEU A 41 16.20 8.24 10.00
C LEU A 41 16.59 8.10 11.47
N LYS A 42 16.60 9.20 12.23
CA LYS A 42 16.95 9.19 13.66
C LYS A 42 15.71 9.09 14.54
N GLU A 43 14.70 9.90 14.24
CA GLU A 43 13.47 9.95 15.04
C GLU A 43 12.60 8.71 14.85
N PHE A 44 12.03 8.21 15.96
CA PHE A 44 11.15 7.03 15.90
C PHE A 44 9.88 7.31 15.09
N LYS A 45 9.30 8.52 15.20
CA LYS A 45 8.13 8.92 14.39
C LYS A 45 8.41 8.87 12.89
N GLN A 46 9.53 9.43 12.46
CA GLN A 46 9.92 9.40 11.04
C GLN A 46 10.12 7.96 10.54
N LYS A 47 10.72 7.09 11.36
CA LYS A 47 10.84 5.64 11.03
C LYS A 47 9.47 4.98 10.93
N TYR A 48 8.57 5.26 11.88
CA TYR A 48 7.22 4.75 11.91
C TYR A 48 6.49 5.10 10.60
N ASP A 49 6.47 6.38 10.23
CA ASP A 49 5.79 6.87 9.03
C ASP A 49 6.40 6.28 7.75
N TYR A 50 7.73 6.21 7.70
CA TYR A 50 8.43 5.68 6.54
C TYR A 50 8.14 4.20 6.31
N ILE A 51 8.12 3.39 7.37
CA ILE A 51 7.77 1.96 7.34
C ILE A 51 6.31 1.80 6.90
N ASN A 52 5.38 2.48 7.60
CA ASN A 52 3.94 2.34 7.36
C ASN A 52 3.56 2.73 5.93
N LYS A 53 4.22 3.76 5.37
CA LYS A 53 3.92 4.25 4.02
C LYS A 53 4.55 3.45 2.89
N ASN A 54 5.78 2.94 3.07
CA ASN A 54 6.59 2.47 1.94
C ASN A 54 6.97 0.98 1.97
N GLU A 55 7.00 0.33 3.14
CA GLU A 55 7.65 -1.00 3.26
C GLU A 55 6.99 -2.05 2.36
N ILE A 56 5.66 -2.19 2.44
CA ILE A 56 4.90 -3.16 1.64
C ILE A 56 5.04 -2.86 0.14
N ASP A 57 4.90 -1.59 -0.26
CA ASP A 57 4.95 -1.18 -1.66
C ASP A 57 6.34 -1.35 -2.29
N VAL A 58 7.40 -1.09 -1.53
CA VAL A 58 8.78 -1.32 -1.98
C VAL A 58 9.04 -2.82 -2.14
N LEU A 59 8.64 -3.64 -1.17
CA LEU A 59 8.80 -5.10 -1.24
C LEU A 59 8.01 -5.70 -2.41
N TRP A 60 6.78 -5.25 -2.63
CA TRP A 60 5.95 -5.70 -3.74
C TRP A 60 6.54 -5.33 -5.10
N ARG A 61 6.91 -4.06 -5.31
CA ARG A 61 7.55 -3.62 -6.57
C ARG A 61 8.85 -4.37 -6.84
N SER A 62 9.66 -4.59 -5.81
CA SER A 62 10.92 -5.34 -5.94
C SER A 62 10.66 -6.81 -6.30
N ALA A 63 9.65 -7.45 -5.68
CA ALA A 63 9.27 -8.82 -6.03
C ALA A 63 8.80 -8.95 -7.49
N VAL A 64 8.00 -8.00 -7.98
CA VAL A 64 7.57 -7.99 -9.40
C VAL A 64 8.77 -7.87 -10.34
N ILE A 65 9.72 -6.98 -10.03
CA ILE A 65 10.94 -6.80 -10.84
C ILE A 65 11.79 -8.08 -10.82
N ILE A 66 11.94 -8.74 -9.67
CA ILE A 66 12.65 -10.03 -9.55
C ILE A 66 11.97 -11.09 -10.42
N LEU A 67 10.64 -11.19 -10.39
CA LEU A 67 9.91 -12.17 -11.19
C LEU A 67 10.10 -11.93 -12.71
N ILE A 68 10.06 -10.67 -13.16
CA ILE A 68 10.34 -10.32 -14.56
C ILE A 68 11.78 -10.71 -14.94
N GLY A 69 12.76 -10.35 -14.10
CA GLY A 69 14.16 -10.71 -14.34
C GLY A 69 14.39 -12.22 -14.34
N ALA A 70 13.71 -12.96 -13.47
CA ALA A 70 13.78 -14.42 -13.39
C ALA A 70 13.17 -15.08 -14.64
N VAL A 71 12.05 -14.58 -15.16
CA VAL A 71 11.46 -15.06 -16.42
C VAL A 71 12.46 -14.89 -17.56
N ILE A 72 13.05 -13.70 -17.72
CA ILE A 72 14.04 -13.44 -18.78
C ILE A 72 15.26 -14.35 -18.62
N TRP A 73 15.78 -14.48 -17.39
CA TRP A 73 16.95 -15.29 -17.11
C TRP A 73 16.71 -16.78 -17.41
N VAL A 74 15.63 -17.37 -16.91
CA VAL A 74 15.31 -18.81 -17.10
C VAL A 74 15.08 -19.14 -18.58
N ASN A 75 14.37 -18.29 -19.32
CA ASN A 75 14.10 -18.55 -20.74
C ASN A 75 15.36 -18.47 -21.60
N SER A 76 16.38 -17.76 -21.13
CA SER A 76 17.65 -17.59 -21.83
C SER A 76 18.66 -18.71 -21.57
N LEU A 77 18.43 -19.59 -20.58
CA LEU A 77 19.39 -20.64 -20.22
C LEU A 77 19.43 -21.81 -21.19
N PHE A 78 18.31 -22.07 -21.87
CA PHE A 78 18.21 -23.17 -22.82
C PHE A 78 18.10 -22.58 -24.23
N GLY A 79 19.16 -22.76 -25.02
CA GLY A 79 19.26 -22.21 -26.36
C GLY A 79 18.31 -22.90 -27.32
N GLU A 80 17.20 -22.25 -27.64
CA GLU A 80 16.25 -22.73 -28.64
C GLU A 80 16.53 -22.09 -30.00
N THR A 81 16.33 -22.87 -31.06
CA THR A 81 16.35 -22.38 -32.45
C THR A 81 14.95 -22.26 -33.05
N GLU A 82 13.93 -22.81 -32.38
CA GLU A 82 12.54 -22.82 -32.85
C GLU A 82 11.64 -21.86 -32.06
N PHE A 83 10.84 -21.08 -32.81
CA PHE A 83 9.94 -20.08 -32.23
C PHE A 83 8.85 -20.69 -31.35
N LEU A 84 8.28 -21.84 -31.74
CA LEU A 84 7.20 -22.49 -31.00
C LEU A 84 7.66 -22.88 -29.59
N TRP A 85 8.86 -23.46 -29.47
CA TRP A 85 9.43 -23.84 -28.18
C TRP A 85 9.78 -22.64 -27.30
N LEU A 86 10.31 -21.56 -27.88
CA LEU A 86 10.52 -20.30 -27.15
C LEU A 86 9.18 -19.77 -26.61
N ALA A 87 8.13 -19.74 -27.43
CA ALA A 87 6.82 -19.23 -27.04
C ALA A 87 6.21 -20.05 -25.89
N VAL A 88 6.31 -21.39 -25.94
CA VAL A 88 5.83 -22.28 -24.87
C VAL A 88 6.57 -22.02 -23.56
N LYS A 89 7.90 -21.88 -23.59
CA LYS A 89 8.70 -21.65 -22.38
C LYS A 89 8.40 -20.29 -21.75
N VAL A 90 8.32 -19.23 -22.56
CA VAL A 90 7.95 -17.89 -22.09
C VAL A 90 6.55 -17.92 -21.48
N PHE A 91 5.60 -18.62 -22.12
CA PHE A 91 4.25 -18.77 -21.59
C PHE A 91 4.22 -19.50 -20.23
N VAL A 92 4.86 -20.66 -20.14
CA VAL A 92 4.90 -21.47 -18.90
C VAL A 92 5.58 -20.71 -17.76
N SER A 93 6.72 -20.09 -18.02
CA SER A 93 7.46 -19.31 -17.02
C SER A 93 6.70 -18.05 -16.58
N ALA A 94 6.01 -17.37 -17.50
CA ALA A 94 5.16 -16.21 -17.16
C ALA A 94 3.95 -16.63 -16.31
N MET A 95 3.31 -17.76 -16.62
CA MET A 95 2.22 -18.31 -15.81
C MET A 95 2.69 -18.67 -14.40
N LEU A 96 3.86 -19.32 -14.28
CA LEU A 96 4.45 -19.62 -12.97
C LEU A 96 4.79 -18.34 -12.19
N ALA A 97 5.39 -17.34 -12.85
CA ALA A 97 5.70 -16.06 -12.24
C ALA A 97 4.44 -15.31 -11.76
N LEU A 98 3.33 -15.39 -12.51
CA LEU A 98 2.05 -14.83 -12.08
C LEU A 98 1.54 -15.51 -10.82
N ILE A 99 1.54 -16.85 -10.78
CA ILE A 99 1.12 -17.62 -9.60
C ILE A 99 1.96 -17.22 -8.38
N ILE A 100 3.29 -17.18 -8.52
CA ILE A 100 4.20 -16.76 -7.44
C ILE A 100 3.92 -15.30 -7.05
N GLY A 101 3.70 -14.42 -8.03
CA GLY A 101 3.37 -13.01 -7.79
C GLY A 101 2.11 -12.85 -6.96
N VAL A 102 1.04 -13.58 -7.29
CA VAL A 102 -0.22 -13.57 -6.50
C VAL A 102 0.02 -14.10 -5.09
N ILE A 103 0.80 -15.17 -4.91
CA ILE A 103 1.15 -15.69 -3.58
C ILE A 103 1.88 -14.63 -2.77
N ILE A 104 2.93 -14.02 -3.33
CA ILE A 104 3.70 -12.95 -2.67
C ILE A 104 2.79 -11.77 -2.32
N GLN A 105 1.93 -11.34 -3.24
CA GLN A 105 1.00 -10.24 -3.01
C GLN A 105 0.07 -10.52 -1.82
N ASN A 106 -0.48 -11.74 -1.74
CA ASN A 106 -1.35 -12.14 -0.64
C ASN A 106 -0.57 -12.22 0.68
N VAL A 107 0.64 -12.77 0.68
CA VAL A 107 1.50 -12.81 1.88
C VAL A 107 1.80 -11.40 2.38
N LEU A 108 2.22 -10.49 1.49
CA LEU A 108 2.52 -9.11 1.83
C LEU A 108 1.29 -8.32 2.30
N ARG A 109 0.11 -8.61 1.76
CA ARG A 109 -1.11 -7.87 2.11
C ARG A 109 -1.80 -8.36 3.38
N PHE A 110 -1.75 -9.66 3.67
CA PHE A 110 -2.54 -10.26 4.76
C PHE A 110 -1.70 -10.72 5.95
N TYR A 111 -0.50 -11.27 5.71
CA TYR A 111 0.31 -11.85 6.79
C TYR A 111 1.40 -10.90 7.28
N PHE A 112 2.02 -10.17 6.35
CA PHE A 112 3.10 -9.23 6.67
C PHE A 112 2.69 -8.04 7.58
N PRO A 113 1.45 -7.48 7.50
CA PRO A 113 1.03 -6.39 8.38
C PRO A 113 1.18 -6.72 9.87
N PHE A 114 0.94 -7.96 10.29
CA PHE A 114 1.12 -8.36 11.69
C PHE A 114 2.55 -8.18 12.21
N TYR A 115 3.55 -8.43 11.36
CA TYR A 115 4.96 -8.22 11.72
C TYR A 115 5.33 -6.74 11.73
N ILE A 116 4.77 -5.96 10.79
CA ILE A 116 4.94 -4.51 10.74
C ILE A 116 4.32 -3.88 11.99
N GLU A 117 3.08 -4.21 12.34
CA GLU A 117 2.37 -3.66 13.49
C GLU A 117 3.14 -3.82 14.80
N LYS A 118 3.74 -4.99 15.04
CA LYS A 118 4.59 -5.21 16.22
C LYS A 118 5.79 -4.26 16.26
N ARG A 119 6.45 -4.06 15.11
CA ARG A 119 7.59 -3.13 14.98
C ARG A 119 7.14 -1.68 15.15
N LEU A 120 6.01 -1.31 14.55
CA LEU A 120 5.42 0.02 14.63
C LEU A 120 4.99 0.35 16.06
N LYS A 121 4.33 -0.56 16.78
CA LYS A 121 3.99 -0.39 18.20
C LYS A 121 5.25 -0.18 19.05
N LYS A 122 6.30 -0.96 18.81
CA LYS A 122 7.59 -0.74 19.50
C LYS A 122 8.14 0.65 19.23
N LEU A 123 8.11 1.13 17.98
CA LEU A 123 8.58 2.47 17.62
C LEU A 123 7.73 3.58 18.25
N ARG A 124 6.41 3.43 18.25
CA ARG A 124 5.45 4.39 18.80
C ARG A 124 5.68 4.60 20.30
N TYR A 125 5.68 3.51 21.07
CA TYR A 125 5.75 3.54 22.54
C TYR A 125 7.17 3.51 23.12
N THR A 126 8.22 3.62 22.29
CA THR A 126 9.58 3.79 22.82
C THR A 126 9.73 5.22 23.37
N PRO A 127 10.18 5.39 24.63
CA PRO A 127 10.35 6.70 25.24
C PRO A 127 11.17 7.66 24.40
N ARG A 128 10.68 8.90 24.28
CA ARG A 128 11.39 9.97 23.59
C ARG A 128 12.41 10.60 24.53
N ILE A 129 13.49 11.12 23.96
CA ILE A 129 14.53 11.80 24.75
C ILE A 129 14.29 13.30 24.66
N SER A 130 14.16 13.94 25.81
CA SER A 130 14.00 15.39 25.90
C SER A 130 15.25 16.10 25.36
N PRO A 131 15.11 17.08 24.46
CA PRO A 131 16.24 17.89 24.00
C PRO A 131 16.76 18.85 25.09
N LYS A 132 16.00 19.05 26.18
CA LYS A 132 16.36 19.95 27.28
C LYS A 132 17.19 19.24 28.35
N THR A 133 16.78 18.04 28.74
CA THR A 133 17.41 17.28 29.85
C THR A 133 18.19 16.06 29.40
N GLY A 134 17.96 15.56 28.18
CA GLY A 134 18.50 14.29 27.72
C GLY A 134 17.89 13.06 28.41
N LYS A 135 16.83 13.24 29.20
CA LYS A 135 16.13 12.16 29.93
C LYS A 135 14.97 11.58 29.10
N PRO A 136 14.57 10.33 29.38
CA PRO A 136 13.37 9.76 28.79
C PRO A 136 12.12 10.54 29.24
N MET A 137 11.26 10.87 28.29
CA MET A 137 9.98 11.55 28.50
C MET A 137 8.90 10.54 28.89
N LYS A 138 7.93 10.98 29.68
CA LYS A 138 6.71 10.23 30.01
C LYS A 138 5.72 10.36 28.85
N LEU A 139 5.09 9.25 28.46
CA LEU A 139 3.90 9.27 27.60
C LEU A 139 2.68 9.50 28.49
N LEU A 140 1.88 10.51 28.16
CA LEU A 140 0.64 10.80 28.87
C LEU A 140 -0.45 9.77 28.53
N SER A 141 -1.42 9.57 29.42
CA SER A 141 -2.67 8.90 29.05
C SER A 141 -3.57 9.83 28.25
N GLU A 142 -4.58 9.27 27.58
CA GLU A 142 -5.58 10.00 26.79
C GLU A 142 -6.23 11.13 27.61
N GLU A 143 -6.53 10.89 28.90
CA GLU A 143 -7.13 11.93 29.75
C GLU A 143 -6.11 12.98 30.24
N GLU A 144 -4.84 12.59 30.37
CA GLU A 144 -3.76 13.51 30.76
C GLU A 144 -3.36 14.44 29.60
N GLU A 145 -3.52 13.99 28.35
CA GLU A 145 -3.04 14.71 27.18
C GLU A 145 -3.99 15.77 26.65
N ASP A 146 -5.29 15.67 26.90
CA ASP A 146 -6.33 16.65 26.50
C ASP A 146 -5.93 18.11 26.82
N VAL A 147 -5.26 18.32 27.96
CA VAL A 147 -4.80 19.65 28.42
C VAL A 147 -3.75 20.27 27.49
N TYR A 148 -3.05 19.44 26.72
CA TYR A 148 -2.02 19.83 25.76
C TYR A 148 -2.51 19.89 24.32
N LEU A 149 -3.70 19.34 24.05
CA LEU A 149 -4.33 19.32 22.74
C LEU A 149 -5.26 20.52 22.56
N ASP A 150 -5.30 21.09 21.36
CA ASP A 150 -6.28 22.11 21.02
C ASP A 150 -7.66 21.48 20.72
N GLU A 151 -8.72 22.29 20.73
CA GLU A 151 -10.09 21.80 20.50
C GLU A 151 -10.27 21.08 19.15
N GLY A 152 -9.48 21.45 18.13
CA GLY A 152 -9.55 20.82 16.82
C GLY A 152 -8.82 19.47 16.78
N MET A 153 -7.72 19.32 17.53
CA MET A 153 -7.02 18.05 17.76
C MET A 153 -7.92 17.08 18.53
N GLN A 154 -8.53 17.52 19.62
CA GLN A 154 -9.52 16.74 20.37
C GLN A 154 -10.69 16.33 19.47
N ALA A 155 -11.19 17.26 18.63
CA ALA A 155 -12.24 16.94 17.67
C ALA A 155 -11.82 15.94 16.59
N GLU A 156 -10.53 15.79 16.27
CA GLU A 156 -10.02 14.74 15.38
C GLU A 156 -9.95 13.37 16.08
N GLU A 157 -9.67 13.34 17.38
CA GLU A 157 -9.64 12.12 18.23
C GLU A 157 -11.04 11.61 18.55
N ASP A 158 -11.97 12.51 18.90
CA ASP A 158 -13.39 12.22 19.15
C ASP A 158 -14.04 11.46 17.98
N ILE A 159 -13.56 11.74 16.78
CA ILE A 159 -14.05 11.12 15.56
C ILE A 159 -13.18 9.98 15.05
N PHE A 160 -12.15 9.62 15.81
CA PHE A 160 -11.14 8.59 15.55
C PHE A 160 -10.41 8.73 14.22
N SER A 161 -10.24 9.96 13.75
CA SER A 161 -9.55 10.26 12.48
C SER A 161 -8.04 10.33 12.65
N VAL A 162 -7.61 10.82 13.80
CA VAL A 162 -6.24 11.04 14.21
C VAL A 162 -6.15 10.59 15.65
N ASP A 163 -4.95 10.20 16.04
CA ASP A 163 -4.60 9.73 17.36
C ASP A 163 -3.29 10.45 17.72
N TYR A 164 -3.31 11.31 18.74
CA TYR A 164 -2.14 12.06 19.17
C TYR A 164 -1.46 11.35 20.34
N ASP A 165 -0.13 11.28 20.31
CA ASP A 165 0.64 10.92 21.51
C ASP A 165 1.31 12.18 22.05
N VAL A 166 1.04 12.53 23.31
CA VAL A 166 1.77 13.60 24.00
C VAL A 166 2.86 13.05 24.91
N TRP A 167 4.11 13.39 24.59
CA TRP A 167 5.28 13.12 25.42
C TRP A 167 5.64 14.35 26.24
N VAL A 168 5.87 14.18 27.55
CA VAL A 168 6.26 15.29 28.45
C VAL A 168 7.54 14.95 29.23
N ASP A 169 8.43 15.93 29.31
CA ASP A 169 9.54 15.94 30.25
C ASP A 169 9.06 16.54 31.58
N GLU A 170 8.91 15.70 32.61
CA GLU A 170 8.37 16.11 33.91
C GLU A 170 9.23 17.14 34.65
N GLU A 171 10.53 17.26 34.32
CA GLU A 171 11.43 18.22 34.98
C GLU A 171 11.35 19.61 34.36
N THR A 172 11.12 19.70 33.05
CA THR A 172 11.18 20.98 32.32
C THR A 172 9.85 21.42 31.73
N GLY A 173 8.85 20.54 31.70
CA GLY A 173 7.58 20.75 31.01
C GLY A 173 7.71 20.76 29.48
N TYR A 174 8.85 20.34 28.92
CA TYR A 174 9.00 20.24 27.46
C TYR A 174 8.05 19.17 26.93
N THR A 175 7.21 19.54 25.96
CA THR A 175 6.22 18.65 25.36
C THR A 175 6.57 18.34 23.90
N LYS A 176 6.28 17.11 23.47
CA LYS A 176 6.37 16.68 22.09
C LYS A 176 5.09 15.95 21.71
N ILE A 177 4.31 16.56 20.83
CA ILE A 177 3.05 16.00 20.31
C ILE A 177 3.36 15.28 18.99
N GLU A 178 2.93 14.02 18.85
CA GLU A 178 3.12 13.23 17.64
C GLU A 178 1.79 12.74 17.07
N LYS A 179 1.58 12.94 15.77
CA LYS A 179 0.31 12.64 15.07
C LYS A 179 0.32 11.27 14.40
N TYR A 180 -0.62 10.39 14.75
CA TYR A 180 -0.83 9.08 14.12
C TYR A 180 -2.18 9.01 13.38
N SER A 181 -2.27 8.13 12.38
CA SER A 181 -3.54 7.89 11.68
C SER A 181 -4.49 7.10 12.57
N GLY A 182 -5.70 7.62 12.78
CA GLY A 182 -6.76 6.91 13.47
C GLY A 182 -7.36 5.79 12.62
N HIS A 183 -8.35 5.10 13.18
CA HIS A 183 -9.00 3.96 12.53
C HIS A 183 -10.12 4.37 11.57
N LEU A 184 -10.67 5.59 11.69
CA LEU A 184 -11.65 6.14 10.76
C LEU A 184 -10.98 7.09 9.78
N HIS A 185 -11.33 6.97 8.50
CA HIS A 185 -10.85 7.90 7.49
C HIS A 185 -11.77 9.11 7.41
N ALA A 186 -11.24 10.28 7.77
CA ALA A 186 -11.90 11.57 7.56
C ALA A 186 -10.99 12.47 6.72
N LEU A 187 -11.61 13.33 5.90
CA LEU A 187 -10.86 14.22 5.01
C LEU A 187 -10.45 15.49 5.76
N GLN A 188 -9.37 16.11 5.29
CA GLN A 188 -8.98 17.43 5.76
C GLN A 188 -10.02 18.47 5.34
N CYS A 189 -10.51 19.26 6.30
CA CYS A 189 -11.40 20.38 6.05
C CYS A 189 -10.62 21.55 5.43
N SER A 190 -11.13 22.15 4.36
CA SER A 190 -10.51 23.30 3.70
C SER A 190 -10.59 24.61 4.50
N GLU A 191 -11.50 24.70 5.48
CA GLU A 191 -11.67 25.89 6.31
C GLU A 191 -10.78 25.84 7.56
N CYS A 192 -10.84 24.73 8.32
CA CYS A 192 -10.15 24.63 9.61
C CYS A 192 -8.91 23.74 9.59
N ASN A 193 -8.57 23.11 8.46
CA ASN A 193 -7.39 22.25 8.27
C ASN A 193 -7.29 20.97 9.13
N TYR A 194 -8.25 20.71 10.02
CA TYR A 194 -8.38 19.44 10.75
C TYR A 194 -9.02 18.34 9.88
N GLN A 195 -8.68 17.08 10.13
CA GLN A 195 -9.20 15.88 9.47
C GLN A 195 -10.58 15.49 10.01
N THR A 196 -11.51 16.43 10.02
CA THR A 196 -12.84 16.29 10.63
C THR A 196 -13.99 16.26 9.61
N LEU A 197 -13.67 16.23 8.32
CA LEU A 197 -14.66 16.25 7.24
C LEU A 197 -15.17 14.83 6.93
N LYS A 198 -16.39 14.52 7.38
CA LYS A 198 -17.04 13.21 7.20
C LYS A 198 -18.19 13.26 6.19
N VAL A 199 -18.48 12.13 5.54
CA VAL A 199 -19.67 11.98 4.69
C VAL A 199 -20.91 11.93 5.59
N VAL A 200 -21.89 12.79 5.33
CA VAL A 200 -23.15 12.85 6.08
C VAL A 200 -24.35 12.38 5.26
N LYS A 201 -24.29 12.52 3.94
CA LYS A 201 -25.34 12.10 3.02
C LYS A 201 -24.70 11.68 1.71
N GLU A 202 -25.22 10.62 1.12
CA GLU A 202 -24.94 10.23 -0.26
C GLU A 202 -26.23 10.28 -1.07
N GLU A 203 -26.14 10.74 -2.31
CA GLU A 203 -27.29 10.91 -3.18
C GLU A 203 -26.91 10.55 -4.61
N ILE A 204 -27.65 9.63 -5.22
CA ILE A 204 -27.46 9.25 -6.61
C ILE A 204 -28.12 10.33 -7.47
N ILE A 205 -27.31 11.10 -8.21
CA ILE A 205 -27.78 12.14 -9.13
C ILE A 205 -28.21 11.51 -10.45
N LYS A 206 -27.45 10.51 -10.91
CA LYS A 206 -27.72 9.75 -12.12
C LYS A 206 -27.53 8.27 -11.84
N SER A 207 -28.58 7.47 -12.01
CA SER A 207 -28.48 6.02 -11.84
C SER A 207 -27.63 5.40 -12.96
N PRO A 208 -26.72 4.46 -12.65
CA PRO A 208 -25.96 3.76 -13.68
C PRO A 208 -26.88 2.90 -14.55
N THR A 209 -26.58 2.84 -15.85
CA THR A 209 -27.26 1.95 -16.80
C THR A 209 -26.27 0.91 -17.32
N LEU A 210 -26.69 0.03 -18.24
CA LEU A 210 -25.78 -0.92 -18.90
C LEU A 210 -24.73 -0.22 -19.80
N THR A 211 -25.09 0.95 -20.34
CA THR A 211 -24.28 1.68 -21.33
C THR A 211 -23.60 2.91 -20.76
N GLU A 212 -24.16 3.51 -19.70
CA GLU A 212 -23.68 4.77 -19.14
C GLU A 212 -23.37 4.63 -17.64
N ASP A 213 -22.30 5.29 -17.22
CA ASP A 213 -21.96 5.43 -15.81
C ASP A 213 -22.99 6.29 -15.08
N GLY A 214 -23.17 5.99 -13.80
CA GLY A 214 -23.96 6.79 -12.88
C GLY A 214 -23.13 7.89 -12.23
N GLU A 215 -23.80 8.78 -11.51
CA GLU A 215 -23.19 9.85 -10.74
C GLU A 215 -23.73 9.83 -9.30
N LEU A 216 -22.80 9.84 -8.34
CA LEU A 216 -23.04 9.88 -6.91
C LEU A 216 -22.53 11.21 -6.36
N MET A 217 -23.39 11.97 -5.69
CA MET A 217 -22.99 13.13 -4.91
C MET A 217 -22.81 12.70 -3.45
N LYS A 218 -21.62 12.94 -2.90
CA LYS A 218 -21.38 12.82 -1.46
C LYS A 218 -21.37 14.20 -0.84
N TYR A 219 -22.19 14.40 0.18
CA TYR A 219 -22.21 15.58 1.02
C TYR A 219 -21.37 15.32 2.26
N PHE A 220 -20.47 16.25 2.52
CA PHE A 220 -19.57 16.22 3.65
C PHE A 220 -19.92 17.31 4.64
N LYS A 221 -19.70 17.04 5.93
CA LYS A 221 -19.77 18.02 7.00
C LYS A 221 -18.57 17.85 7.92
N CYS A 222 -17.92 18.96 8.25
CA CYS A 222 -16.89 19.03 9.26
C CYS A 222 -17.54 18.89 10.64
N SER A 223 -17.08 17.95 11.46
CA SER A 223 -17.57 17.79 12.85
C SER A 223 -17.15 18.95 13.75
N TYR A 224 -15.99 19.56 13.47
CA TYR A 224 -15.44 20.66 14.26
C TYR A 224 -16.07 22.01 13.87
N CYS A 225 -15.72 22.58 12.71
CA CYS A 225 -16.18 23.92 12.31
C CYS A 225 -17.55 23.95 11.62
N GLY A 226 -18.17 22.79 11.35
CA GLY A 226 -19.47 22.71 10.69
C GLY A 226 -19.47 22.98 9.17
N HIS A 227 -18.31 23.26 8.56
CA HIS A 227 -18.17 23.48 7.12
C HIS A 227 -18.80 22.34 6.31
N LYS A 228 -19.53 22.68 5.25
CA LYS A 228 -20.20 21.73 4.36
C LYS A 228 -19.55 21.75 2.99
N ALA A 229 -19.19 20.57 2.49
CA ALA A 229 -18.64 20.40 1.16
C ALA A 229 -19.44 19.33 0.41
N ARG A 230 -19.33 19.31 -0.92
CA ARG A 230 -19.91 18.24 -1.74
C ARG A 230 -18.93 17.84 -2.85
N LYS A 231 -18.86 16.55 -3.15
CA LYS A 231 -18.03 16.04 -4.25
C LYS A 231 -18.81 14.99 -5.04
N THR A 232 -18.71 15.07 -6.36
CA THR A 232 -19.28 14.10 -7.28
C THR A 232 -18.31 12.95 -7.49
N PHE A 233 -18.83 11.74 -7.55
CA PHE A 233 -18.13 10.49 -7.83
C PHE A 233 -18.85 9.76 -8.97
N HIS A 234 -18.10 9.06 -9.82
CA HIS A 234 -18.67 8.22 -10.86
C HIS A 234 -19.01 6.84 -10.32
N ILE A 235 -20.19 6.34 -10.67
CA ILE A 235 -20.66 4.98 -10.37
C ILE A 235 -20.48 4.17 -11.65
N ALA A 236 -19.77 3.04 -11.56
CA ALA A 236 -19.59 2.17 -12.71
C ALA A 236 -20.94 1.67 -13.27
N LYS A 237 -21.04 1.59 -14.60
CA LYS A 237 -22.15 0.96 -15.31
C LYS A 237 -22.49 -0.45 -14.80
N LEU A 238 -23.76 -0.82 -14.96
CA LEU A 238 -24.27 -2.14 -14.57
C LEU A 238 -23.67 -3.24 -15.47
N LYS A 239 -23.40 -4.41 -14.89
CA LYS A 239 -23.03 -5.62 -15.66
C LYS A 239 -24.29 -6.34 -16.11
N GLU A 240 -24.26 -6.88 -17.33
CA GLU A 240 -25.30 -7.79 -17.79
C GLU A 240 -25.31 -9.06 -16.92
N PRO A 241 -26.49 -9.63 -16.60
CA PRO A 241 -26.57 -10.88 -15.88
C PRO A 241 -25.90 -11.99 -16.72
N SER A 242 -24.82 -12.57 -16.22
CA SER A 242 -24.21 -13.76 -16.81
C SER A 242 -25.13 -14.96 -16.59
N GLU A 243 -25.62 -15.57 -17.67
CA GLU A 243 -26.32 -16.85 -17.60
C GLU A 243 -25.39 -17.92 -16.99
N GLU A 244 -25.69 -18.34 -15.76
CA GLU A 244 -25.07 -19.50 -15.14
C GLU A 244 -25.45 -20.75 -15.95
N THR A 245 -24.47 -21.32 -16.67
CA THR A 245 -24.61 -22.64 -17.29
C THR A 245 -24.72 -23.68 -16.16
N SER A 246 -25.94 -24.06 -15.84
CA SER A 246 -26.27 -25.22 -15.01
C SER A 246 -25.88 -26.50 -15.76
N THR A 247 -24.69 -27.04 -15.49
CA THR A 247 -24.35 -28.41 -15.84
C THR A 247 -25.24 -29.35 -15.02
N SER A 248 -26.27 -29.87 -15.65
CA SER A 248 -27.08 -30.98 -15.14
C SER A 248 -26.26 -32.27 -15.19
N ASP A 249 -25.77 -32.72 -14.03
CA ASP A 249 -25.29 -34.09 -13.83
C ASP A 249 -26.48 -35.05 -13.91
N SER A 250 -26.64 -35.70 -15.06
CA SER A 250 -27.53 -36.85 -15.22
C SER A 250 -26.80 -38.11 -14.76
N SER A 251 -27.24 -38.63 -13.63
CA SER A 251 -26.96 -39.95 -13.08
C SER A 251 -27.33 -41.07 -14.07
N ALA A 252 -26.37 -41.95 -14.37
CA ALA A 252 -26.62 -43.20 -15.07
C ALA A 252 -26.35 -44.38 -14.11
N SER A 253 -27.44 -45.02 -13.70
CA SER A 253 -27.45 -46.34 -13.08
C SER A 253 -27.84 -47.36 -14.15
N ALA A 254 -26.98 -48.34 -14.41
CA ALA A 254 -27.32 -49.65 -14.95
C ALA A 254 -26.19 -50.64 -14.61
#